data_AF-A0A379DCP7-F1
#
_entry.id   AF-A0A379DCP7-F1
#
_cell.length_a   1.000
_cell.length_b   1.000
_cell.length_c   1.000
_cell.angle_alpha   90.00
_cell.angle_beta   90.00
_cell.angle_gamma   90.00
#
_symmetry.space_group_name_H-M   'P 1'
#
loop_
_entity.id
_entity.type
_entity.pdbx_description
1 polymer ?
#
loop_
_entity_poly.entity_id
_entity_poly.type
_entity_poly.pdbx_seq_one_letter_code
_entity_poly.pdbx_strand_id
1 'polypeptide(L)' 'MNISAIVMASGFSKRMGDNKLKLEVKGKRMFEYTVDLLDSLDFSEKILITNDEDIKNMLKES' A
#
# COMPACT_ATOMS: atom_id res chain seq x y z
N MET A 1 -22.73 6.41 -3.67
CA MET A 1 -21.77 7.23 -4.43
C MET A 1 -20.77 6.25 -5.03
N ASN A 2 -20.45 6.32 -6.33
CA ASN A 2 -19.54 5.36 -6.97
C ASN A 2 -18.15 6.01 -7.04
N ILE A 3 -17.30 5.70 -6.06
CA ILE A 3 -15.93 6.23 -5.99
C ILE A 3 -14.97 5.05 -5.92
N SER A 4 -14.00 5.06 -6.83
CA SER A 4 -12.86 4.14 -6.82
C SER A 4 -11.64 4.80 -6.16
N ALA A 5 -10.80 3.98 -5.53
CA ALA A 5 -9.53 4.39 -4.98
C ALA A 5 -8.36 3.75 -5.74
N ILE A 6 -7.38 4.56 -6.12
CA ILE A 6 -6.12 4.10 -6.70
C ILE A 6 -4.97 4.55 -5.80
N VAL A 7 -4.18 3.60 -5.33
CA VAL A 7 -2.99 3.86 -4.51
C VAL A 7 -1.74 3.40 -5.24
N MET A 8 -0.78 4.32 -5.39
CA MET A 8 0.52 4.04 -5.96
C MET A 8 1.54 3.70 -4.88
N ALA A 9 1.99 2.45 -4.86
CA ALA A 9 3.03 1.91 -3.99
C ALA A 9 4.30 1.60 -4.80
N SER A 10 4.90 2.64 -5.43
CA SER A 10 5.98 2.49 -6.42
C SER A 10 7.42 2.53 -5.88
N GLY A 11 7.61 2.74 -4.58
CA GLY A 11 8.93 2.59 -3.92
C GLY A 11 10.05 3.57 -4.32
N PHE A 12 9.84 4.51 -5.25
CA PHE A 12 10.90 5.38 -5.79
C PHE A 12 11.42 6.49 -4.85
N SER A 13 11.06 6.47 -3.56
CA SER A 13 11.47 7.52 -2.64
C SER A 13 12.94 7.34 -2.22
N LYS A 14 13.79 8.35 -2.47
CA LYS A 14 15.24 8.33 -2.14
C LYS A 14 15.62 9.13 -0.89
N ARG A 15 14.72 9.99 -0.40
CA ARG A 15 14.98 10.88 0.75
C ARG A 15 14.94 10.18 2.10
N MET A 16 14.30 9.01 2.17
CA MET A 16 14.07 8.26 3.41
C MET A 16 15.01 7.04 3.54
N GLY A 17 16.14 7.07 2.85
CA GLY A 17 17.09 5.95 2.81
C GLY A 17 16.51 4.76 2.07
N ASP A 18 16.04 3.77 2.83
CA ASP A 18 15.43 2.55 2.33
C ASP A 18 14.03 2.77 1.73
N ASN A 19 13.50 1.74 1.06
CA ASN A 19 12.15 1.74 0.54
C ASN A 19 11.13 1.95 1.68
N LYS A 20 10.67 3.20 1.83
CA LYS A 20 9.72 3.64 2.86
C LYS A 20 8.50 2.74 2.98
N LEU A 21 8.06 2.10 1.88
CA LEU A 21 6.87 1.25 1.88
C LEU A 21 7.07 0.07 2.83
N LYS A 22 8.26 -0.53 2.82
CA LYS A 22 8.62 -1.70 3.65
C LYS A 22 9.13 -1.32 5.04
N LEU A 23 9.35 -0.02 5.31
CA LEU A 23 9.78 0.44 6.63
C LEU A 23 8.72 0.07 7.66
N GLU A 24 9.16 -0.52 8.76
CA GLU A 24 8.30 -0.84 9.87
C GLU A 24 8.12 0.39 10.77
N VAL A 25 6.86 0.73 11.04
CA VAL A 25 6.44 1.78 11.96
C VAL A 25 5.44 1.13 12.89
N LYS A 26 5.72 1.16 14.21
CA LYS A 26 4.82 0.61 15.24
C LYS A 26 4.35 -0.85 14.97
N GLY A 27 5.26 -1.73 14.53
CA GLY A 27 4.94 -3.14 14.30
C GLY A 27 4.32 -3.46 12.94
N LYS A 28 4.18 -2.47 12.05
CA LYS A 28 3.52 -2.63 10.75
C LYS A 28 4.28 -1.92 9.64
N ARG A 29 4.29 -2.46 8.43
CA ARG A 29 4.94 -1.81 7.28
C ARG A 29 4.13 -0.58 6.86
N MET A 30 4.79 0.46 6.36
CA MET A 30 4.09 1.71 6.05
C MET A 30 2.96 1.54 5.02
N PHE A 31 3.15 0.73 3.96
CA PHE A 31 2.13 0.56 2.92
C PHE A 31 0.84 -0.09 3.44
N GLU A 32 1.01 -0.97 4.41
CA GLU A 32 -0.01 -1.77 5.06
C GLU A 32 -1.04 -0.89 5.81
N TYR A 33 -0.66 0.29 6.33
CA TYR A 33 -1.60 1.24 6.93
C TYR A 33 -2.59 1.81 5.91
N THR A 34 -2.12 2.10 4.70
CA THR A 34 -2.97 2.61 3.63
C THR A 34 -3.94 1.53 3.15
N VAL A 35 -3.49 0.28 3.11
CA VAL A 35 -4.33 -0.88 2.73
C VAL A 35 -5.47 -1.05 3.73
N ASP A 36 -5.18 -1.11 5.04
CA ASP A 36 -6.23 -1.19 6.08
C ASP A 36 -7.23 -0.04 5.98
N LEU A 37 -6.74 1.18 5.74
CA LEU A 37 -7.61 2.33 5.60
C LEU A 37 -8.53 2.19 4.39
N LEU A 38 -7.98 1.79 3.24
CA LEU A 38 -8.78 1.52 2.05
C LEU A 38 -9.82 0.43 2.32
N ASP A 39 -9.46 -0.63 3.03
CA ASP A 39 -10.36 -1.74 3.38
C ASP A 39 -11.50 -1.30 4.30
N SER A 40 -11.22 -0.39 5.24
CA SER A 40 -12.23 0.18 6.14
C SER A 40 -13.22 1.15 5.47
N LEU A 41 -12.93 1.60 4.23
CA LEU A 41 -13.73 2.58 3.50
C LEU A 41 -14.55 1.92 2.39
N ASP A 42 -15.74 2.49 2.15
CA ASP A 42 -16.72 2.01 1.16
C ASP A 42 -16.41 2.54 -0.25
N PHE A 43 -15.24 2.18 -0.78
CA PHE A 43 -14.91 2.40 -2.19
C PHE A 43 -15.45 1.27 -3.06
N SER A 44 -16.04 1.63 -4.18
CA SER A 44 -16.63 0.68 -5.14
C SER A 44 -15.58 -0.17 -5.86
N GLU A 45 -14.36 0.34 -5.97
CA GLU A 45 -13.20 -0.38 -6.48
C GLU A 45 -11.94 0.13 -5.77
N LYS A 46 -11.01 -0.79 -5.46
CA LYS A 46 -9.75 -0.50 -4.77
C LYS A 46 -8.61 -1.11 -5.59
N ILE A 47 -7.75 -0.26 -6.14
CA ILE A 47 -6.61 -0.69 -6.96
C ILE A 47 -5.32 -0.22 -6.30
N LEU A 48 -4.43 -1.15 -6.00
CA LEU A 48 -3.07 -0.83 -5.58
C LEU A 48 -2.08 -1.18 -6.69
N ILE A 49 -1.30 -0.18 -7.10
CA ILE A 49 -0.32 -0.30 -8.19
C ILE A 49 1.07 -0.32 -7.57
N THR A 50 1.84 -1.37 -7.84
CA THR A 50 3.22 -1.50 -7.39
C THR A 50 4.08 -2.14 -8.47
N ASN A 51 5.36 -1.76 -8.49
CA ASN A 51 6.43 -2.40 -9.25
C ASN A 51 7.30 -3.31 -8.37
N ASP A 52 6.93 -3.48 -7.11
CA ASP A 52 7.64 -4.29 -6.12
C ASP A 52 6.90 -5.62 -5.94
N GLU A 53 7.47 -6.71 -6.47
CA GLU A 53 6.83 -8.02 -6.43
C GLU A 53 6.65 -8.55 -5.00
N ASP A 54 7.48 -8.14 -4.04
CA ASP A 54 7.29 -8.53 -2.64
C ASP A 54 6.00 -7.93 -2.08
N ILE A 55 5.76 -6.64 -2.33
CA ILE A 55 4.54 -5.95 -1.88
C ILE A 55 3.30 -6.62 -2.51
N LYS A 56 3.40 -6.98 -3.80
CA LYS A 56 2.33 -7.67 -4.52
C LYS A 56 2.04 -9.07 -3.96
N ASN A 57 3.06 -9.82 -3.55
CA ASN A 57 2.87 -11.14 -2.96
C ASN A 57 2.23 -11.05 -1.57
N MET A 58 2.67 -10.10 -0.74
CA MET A 58 2.10 -9.88 0.59
C MET A 58 0.59 -9.55 0.55
N LEU A 59 0.17 -8.77 -0.45
CA LEU A 59 -1.24 -8.40 -0.61
C LEU A 59 -2.13 -9.55 -1.10
N LYS A 60 -1.55 -10.59 -1.71
CA LYS A 60 -2.32 -11.78 -2.12
C LYS A 60 -2.55 -12.78 -0.98
N GLU A 61 -1.76 -12.67 0.07
CA GLU A 61 -1.81 -13.55 1.24
C GLU A 61 -2.70 -12.98 2.37
N SER A 62 -3.15 -11.73 2.22
CA SER A 62 -4.02 -10.99 3.16
C SER A 62 -5.49 -11.08 2.74
#